data_AF-A0A7S3TS30-F1
#
_entry.id   AF-A0A7S3TS30-F1
#
_cell.length_a   1.000
_cell.length_b   1.000
_cell.length_c   1.000
_cell.angle_alpha   90.00
_cell.angle_beta   90.00
_cell.angle_gamma   90.00
#
_symmetry.space_group_name_H-M   'P 1'
#
loop_
_entity.id
_entity.type
_entity.pdbx_description
1 polymer ?
#
loop_
_entity_poly.entity_id
_entity_poly.type
_entity_poly.pdbx_seq_one_letter_code
_entity_poly.pdbx_strand_id
1 'polypeptide(L)'
;LGFLTPFSLEGWVRTLTHTLDLHNKRAPLAVVCRMRLVVKLRRRVATDTPLSRKASQSRLDLLAGGQASSPGGPPSPDPSEGRIQVETFQCLNEVLVHRGNSGSLAKLDVSVDGDKVTLVQGDGVILATPTGSTAYSLSAGGSMVHPGVAGILLTPVSPHSLSFRPAVLPDSAVITICVPLTARHGVALSIDGKDIAQLKLG
;
A
#
# COMPACT_ATOMS: atom_id res chain seq x y z
N LEU A 1 -9.98 -28.65 -4.31
CA LEU A 1 -10.25 -27.67 -3.23
C LEU A 1 -9.18 -26.61 -3.27
N GLY A 2 -9.53 -25.32 -3.21
CA GLY A 2 -8.56 -24.25 -2.99
C GLY A 2 -8.34 -24.01 -1.49
N PHE A 3 -7.31 -23.25 -1.12
CA PHE A 3 -6.99 -22.93 0.29
C PHE A 3 -8.10 -22.14 1.04
N LEU A 4 -9.02 -21.52 0.31
CA LEU A 4 -10.10 -20.69 0.86
C LEU A 4 -11.49 -21.32 0.80
N THR A 5 -11.67 -22.43 0.06
CA THR A 5 -12.98 -23.06 -0.15
C THR A 5 -13.04 -24.42 0.57
N PRO A 6 -13.45 -24.45 1.86
CA PRO A 6 -13.46 -25.68 2.65
C PRO A 6 -14.67 -26.59 2.36
N PHE A 7 -15.69 -26.07 1.67
CA PHE A 7 -16.94 -26.80 1.42
C PHE A 7 -16.97 -27.42 0.03
N SER A 8 -17.44 -28.66 -0.03
CA SER A 8 -17.85 -29.28 -1.30
C SER A 8 -19.16 -28.67 -1.78
N LEU A 9 -19.31 -28.57 -3.10
CA LEU A 9 -20.59 -28.22 -3.72
C LEU A 9 -21.61 -29.37 -3.57
N GLU A 10 -21.13 -30.60 -3.43
CA GLU A 10 -21.96 -31.77 -3.20
C GLU A 10 -22.65 -31.68 -1.84
N GLY A 11 -23.98 -31.79 -1.83
CA GLY A 11 -24.76 -31.66 -0.59
C GLY A 11 -24.83 -30.25 -0.03
N TRP A 12 -24.58 -29.19 -0.83
CA TRP A 12 -24.57 -27.79 -0.38
C TRP A 12 -25.82 -27.38 0.42
N VAL A 13 -27.00 -27.91 0.08
CA VAL A 13 -28.26 -27.64 0.82
C VAL A 13 -28.13 -28.09 2.28
N ARG A 14 -27.57 -29.28 2.54
CA ARG A 14 -27.37 -29.77 3.90
C ARG A 14 -26.36 -28.91 4.65
N THR A 15 -25.24 -28.58 4.01
CA THR A 15 -24.20 -27.72 4.60
C THR A 15 -24.74 -26.33 4.93
N LEU A 16 -25.51 -25.73 4.01
CA LEU A 16 -26.10 -24.41 4.20
C LEU A 16 -27.16 -24.41 5.30
N THR A 17 -28.11 -25.37 5.27
CA THR A 17 -29.13 -25.51 6.30
C THR A 17 -28.49 -25.71 7.67
N HIS A 18 -27.46 -26.55 7.78
CA HIS A 18 -26.74 -26.76 9.03
C HIS A 18 -25.98 -25.49 9.49
N THR A 19 -25.41 -24.72 8.55
CA THR A 19 -24.65 -23.50 8.88
C THR A 19 -25.58 -22.35 9.32
N LEU A 20 -26.78 -22.26 8.74
CA LEU A 20 -27.76 -21.20 9.02
C LEU A 20 -28.71 -21.51 10.18
N ASP A 21 -28.82 -22.78 10.59
CA ASP A 21 -29.67 -23.19 11.71
C ASP A 21 -29.01 -22.83 13.05
N LEU A 22 -29.02 -21.52 13.34
CA LEU A 22 -28.44 -20.89 14.54
C LEU A 22 -29.02 -21.43 15.86
N HIS A 23 -30.11 -22.19 15.81
CA HIS A 23 -30.80 -22.75 16.98
C HIS A 23 -30.44 -24.22 17.24
N ASN A 24 -29.76 -24.90 16.32
CA ASN A 24 -29.46 -26.32 16.44
C ASN A 24 -28.15 -26.55 17.21
N LYS A 25 -28.26 -26.99 18.46
CA LYS A 25 -27.11 -27.32 19.34
C LYS A 25 -26.28 -28.54 18.89
N ARG A 26 -26.60 -29.15 17.74
CA ARG A 26 -26.09 -30.49 17.36
C ARG A 26 -24.69 -30.50 16.74
N ALA A 27 -24.20 -29.38 16.18
CA ALA A 27 -22.76 -29.23 15.91
C ALA A 27 -22.34 -27.75 15.81
N PRO A 28 -21.29 -27.34 16.56
CA PRO A 28 -20.80 -25.97 16.52
C PRO A 28 -20.10 -25.66 15.18
N LEU A 29 -20.37 -24.48 14.61
CA LEU A 29 -19.68 -23.98 13.43
C LEU A 29 -18.27 -23.49 13.84
N ALA A 30 -17.24 -24.11 13.27
CA ALA A 30 -15.88 -23.61 13.41
C ALA A 30 -15.63 -22.44 12.46
N VAL A 31 -15.25 -21.28 13.00
CA VAL A 31 -14.91 -20.09 12.22
C VAL A 31 -13.41 -19.83 12.33
N VAL A 32 -12.76 -19.61 11.19
CA VAL A 32 -11.36 -19.18 11.13
C VAL A 32 -11.35 -17.68 10.85
N CYS A 33 -10.97 -16.90 11.86
CA CYS A 33 -10.74 -15.47 11.69
C CYS A 33 -9.44 -15.25 10.91
N ARG A 34 -9.54 -14.62 9.73
CA ARG A 34 -8.40 -14.28 8.88
C ARG A 34 -8.11 -12.79 9.02
N MET A 35 -6.88 -12.45 9.41
CA MET A 35 -6.45 -11.06 9.47
C MET A 35 -6.43 -10.42 8.07
N ARG A 36 -6.55 -9.09 8.05
CA ARG A 36 -6.40 -8.26 6.85
C ARG A 36 -5.40 -7.17 7.12
N LEU A 37 -4.58 -6.82 6.13
CA LEU A 37 -3.70 -5.65 6.22
C LEU A 37 -4.51 -4.38 5.98
N VAL A 38 -4.16 -3.33 6.71
CA VAL A 38 -4.63 -1.96 6.44
C VAL A 38 -3.50 -1.22 5.74
N VAL A 39 -3.77 -0.78 4.51
CA VAL A 39 -2.77 -0.13 3.67
C VAL A 39 -3.09 1.36 3.59
N LYS A 40 -2.17 2.21 4.02
CA LYS A 40 -2.30 3.67 3.90
C LYS A 40 -1.39 4.18 2.82
N LEU A 41 -1.97 4.56 1.68
CA LEU A 41 -1.26 5.17 0.58
C LEU A 41 -1.13 6.67 0.83
N ARG A 42 0.11 7.15 0.97
CA ARG A 42 0.43 8.58 1.11
C ARG A 42 0.99 9.11 -0.19
N ARG A 43 0.41 10.19 -0.72
CA ARG A 43 0.89 10.86 -1.94
C ARG A 43 1.02 12.35 -1.69
N ARG A 44 2.14 12.93 -2.13
CA ARG A 44 2.31 14.38 -2.17
C ARG A 44 1.52 14.93 -3.36
N VAL A 45 0.56 15.82 -3.08
CA VAL A 45 -0.14 16.56 -4.12
C VAL A 45 0.77 17.70 -4.55
N ALA A 46 1.10 17.77 -5.84
CA ALA A 46 1.77 18.95 -6.37
C ALA A 46 0.81 20.14 -6.21
N THR A 47 1.25 21.19 -5.53
CA THR A 47 0.55 22.48 -5.55
C THR A 47 0.58 22.97 -6.99
N ASP A 48 -0.56 22.89 -7.66
CA ASP A 48 -0.75 23.39 -9.01
C ASP A 48 -0.64 24.92 -8.94
N THR A 49 0.57 25.47 -9.09
CA THR A 49 0.76 26.91 -9.29
C THR A 49 0.24 27.22 -10.70
N PRO A 50 -0.80 28.04 -10.90
CA PRO A 50 -1.30 28.35 -12.24
C PRO A 50 -0.35 29.36 -12.90
N LEU A 51 0.80 28.90 -13.38
CA LEU A 51 1.72 29.66 -14.21
C LEU A 51 1.69 29.10 -15.63
N SER A 52 0.64 29.47 -16.38
CA SER A 52 0.68 29.77 -17.83
C SER A 52 -0.73 29.78 -18.40
N ARG A 53 -1.47 30.86 -18.13
CA ARG A 53 -2.64 31.22 -18.95
C ARG A 53 -2.95 32.72 -18.87
N LYS A 54 -1.96 33.56 -19.16
CA LYS A 54 -2.18 34.97 -19.56
C LYS A 54 -1.23 35.33 -20.69
N ALA A 55 -1.56 34.86 -21.88
CA ALA A 55 -1.10 35.41 -23.15
C ALA A 55 -2.35 35.88 -23.91
N SER A 56 -2.92 37.02 -23.50
CA SER A 56 -3.77 37.92 -24.29
C SER A 56 -4.32 39.05 -23.40
N GLN A 57 -4.40 40.26 -23.96
CA GLN A 57 -4.95 41.52 -23.43
C GLN A 57 -4.05 42.28 -22.43
N SER A 58 -3.18 43.17 -22.93
CA SER A 58 -3.46 44.54 -23.41
C SER A 58 -3.42 45.58 -22.27
N ARG A 59 -2.24 46.18 -22.13
CA ARG A 59 -1.99 47.64 -22.15
C ARG A 59 -3.24 48.51 -21.86
N LEU A 60 -3.36 49.00 -20.63
CA LEU A 60 -3.45 50.44 -20.28
C LEU A 60 -3.50 50.59 -18.73
N ASP A 61 -3.16 51.79 -18.26
CA ASP A 61 -3.35 52.33 -16.90
C ASP A 61 -2.15 52.31 -15.94
N LEU A 62 -1.21 53.19 -16.28
CA LEU A 62 -0.45 54.02 -15.35
C LEU A 62 -1.34 55.18 -14.88
N LEU A 63 -1.50 55.37 -13.55
CA LEU A 63 -1.38 56.66 -12.82
C LEU A 63 -1.99 56.59 -11.41
N ALA A 64 -1.20 57.06 -10.43
CA ALA A 64 -1.55 57.54 -9.08
C ALA A 64 -2.26 56.55 -8.12
N GLY A 65 -1.89 56.36 -6.85
CA GLY A 65 -1.12 57.14 -5.88
C GLY A 65 -1.76 56.85 -4.51
N GLY A 66 -0.98 56.60 -3.45
CA GLY A 66 -1.52 56.48 -2.09
C GLY A 66 -0.77 55.51 -1.18
N GLN A 67 0.05 56.06 -0.29
CA GLN A 67 0.62 55.37 0.88
C GLN A 67 -0.46 55.08 1.93
N ALA A 68 -0.41 53.90 2.54
CA ALA A 68 -0.86 53.67 3.92
C ALA A 68 -0.21 52.38 4.48
N SER A 69 0.70 52.56 5.43
CA SER A 69 1.30 51.51 6.26
C SER A 69 0.52 51.33 7.55
N SER A 70 0.17 50.10 7.94
CA SER A 70 -0.10 49.67 9.32
C SER A 70 -0.25 48.13 9.44
N PRO A 71 -0.08 47.53 10.63
CA PRO A 71 0.79 46.36 10.81
C PRO A 71 0.07 45.06 11.24
N GLY A 72 0.78 43.93 11.11
CA GLY A 72 0.73 42.82 12.06
C GLY A 72 -0.51 41.93 12.07
N GLY A 73 -0.72 41.13 11.02
CA GLY A 73 -1.52 39.90 11.09
C GLY A 73 -0.64 38.70 11.49
N PRO A 74 -1.20 37.65 12.14
CA PRO A 74 -0.44 36.45 12.47
C PRO A 74 0.13 35.80 11.20
N PRO A 75 1.30 35.14 11.25
CA PRO A 75 1.91 34.54 10.08
C PRO A 75 0.93 33.53 9.46
N SER A 76 0.55 33.78 8.22
CA SER A 76 -0.10 32.79 7.37
C SER A 76 0.79 31.54 7.31
N PRO A 77 0.23 30.33 7.45
CA PRO A 77 1.02 29.10 7.33
C PRO A 77 1.73 29.09 5.97
N ASP A 78 3.04 28.81 6.01
CA ASP A 78 3.88 28.72 4.81
C ASP A 78 3.22 27.81 3.77
N PRO A 79 2.96 28.28 2.53
CA PRO A 79 2.34 27.47 1.48
C PRO A 79 3.26 26.38 0.91
N SER A 80 4.45 26.16 1.50
CA SER A 80 5.44 25.18 1.04
C SER A 80 5.27 23.77 1.62
N GLU A 81 4.36 23.56 2.57
CA GLU A 81 3.99 22.19 2.99
C GLU A 81 2.97 21.60 2.01
N GLY A 82 3.49 20.99 0.94
CA GLY A 82 2.66 20.29 -0.05
C GLY A 82 1.67 19.34 0.62
N ARG A 83 0.38 19.52 0.33
CA ARG A 83 -0.72 18.75 0.91
C ARG A 83 -0.51 17.24 0.68
N ILE A 84 -0.49 16.45 1.75
CA ILE A 84 -0.41 14.98 1.66
C ILE A 84 -1.83 14.43 1.57
N GLN A 85 -2.12 13.70 0.49
CA GLN A 85 -3.34 12.92 0.36
C GLN A 85 -3.10 11.52 0.93
N VAL A 86 -4.06 11.03 1.74
CA VAL A 86 -4.00 9.69 2.33
C VAL A 86 -5.25 8.91 1.94
N GLU A 87 -5.04 7.75 1.33
CA GLU A 87 -6.10 6.78 1.01
C GLU A 87 -5.87 5.50 1.81
N THR A 88 -6.96 4.87 2.24
CA THR A 88 -6.92 3.65 3.06
C THR A 88 -7.57 2.49 2.33
N PHE A 89 -6.88 1.36 2.28
CA PHE A 89 -7.33 0.12 1.66
C PHE A 89 -7.27 -1.03 2.66
N GLN A 90 -8.04 -2.07 2.39
CA GLN A 90 -7.95 -3.35 3.10
C GLN A 90 -7.50 -4.44 2.13
N CYS A 91 -6.65 -5.32 2.62
CA CYS A 91 -6.02 -6.38 1.83
C CYS A 91 -6.17 -7.70 2.58
N LEU A 92 -6.68 -8.73 1.89
CA LEU A 92 -6.80 -10.07 2.46
C LEU A 92 -5.54 -10.90 2.22
N ASN A 93 -5.00 -10.89 1.01
CA ASN A 93 -3.88 -11.73 0.64
C ASN A 93 -2.58 -10.95 0.73
N GLU A 94 -2.32 -10.04 -0.21
CA GLU A 94 -1.07 -9.31 -0.26
C GLU A 94 -1.14 -7.91 -0.90
N VAL A 95 -0.16 -7.11 -0.49
CA VAL A 95 0.23 -5.85 -1.10
C VAL A 95 1.51 -6.08 -1.88
N LEU A 96 1.49 -5.82 -3.17
CA LEU A 96 2.64 -5.88 -4.05
C LEU A 96 3.08 -4.45 -4.40
N VAL A 97 4.36 -4.16 -4.17
CA VAL A 97 5.00 -2.95 -4.72
C VAL A 97 6.06 -3.40 -5.71
N HIS A 98 5.91 -3.05 -6.98
CA HIS A 98 6.75 -3.59 -8.05
C HIS A 98 7.11 -2.55 -9.12
N ARG A 99 8.13 -2.83 -9.94
CA ARG A 99 8.64 -1.91 -10.99
C ARG A 99 7.66 -1.55 -12.11
N GLY A 100 6.46 -2.14 -12.13
CA GLY A 100 5.50 -1.97 -13.23
C GLY A 100 6.11 -2.38 -14.58
N ASN A 101 5.85 -1.59 -15.62
CA ASN A 101 6.34 -1.81 -16.98
C ASN A 101 7.78 -1.30 -17.22
N SER A 102 8.48 -0.83 -16.19
CA SER A 102 9.84 -0.31 -16.32
C SER A 102 10.84 -1.44 -16.57
N GLY A 103 11.79 -1.23 -17.49
CA GLY A 103 12.90 -2.16 -17.71
C GLY A 103 14.00 -2.11 -16.65
N SER A 104 13.97 -1.12 -15.75
CA SER A 104 14.94 -1.01 -14.63
C SER A 104 14.39 -1.65 -13.35
N LEU A 105 15.28 -2.09 -12.46
CA LEU A 105 14.90 -2.63 -11.16
C LEU A 105 14.19 -1.57 -10.29
N ALA A 106 13.14 -1.99 -9.59
CA ALA A 106 12.53 -1.19 -8.53
C ALA A 106 13.57 -0.96 -7.43
N LYS A 107 13.55 0.23 -6.86
CA LYS A 107 14.35 0.61 -5.70
C LYS A 107 13.39 1.04 -4.60
N LEU A 108 13.35 0.32 -3.48
CA LEU A 108 12.38 0.54 -2.41
C LEU A 108 13.08 0.57 -1.06
N ASP A 109 12.85 1.62 -0.29
CA ASP A 109 13.26 1.66 1.11
C ASP A 109 12.17 1.04 1.98
N VAL A 110 12.53 0.03 2.77
CA VAL A 110 11.62 -0.65 3.68
C VAL A 110 12.05 -0.37 5.11
N SER A 111 11.10 0.17 5.88
CA SER A 111 11.28 0.47 7.30
C SER A 111 10.21 -0.26 8.10
N VAL A 112 10.57 -0.70 9.31
CA VAL A 112 9.66 -1.38 10.24
C VAL A 112 9.69 -0.57 11.53
N ASP A 113 8.51 -0.16 12.01
CA ASP A 113 8.35 0.64 13.23
C ASP A 113 9.16 1.96 13.22
N GLY A 114 9.42 2.50 12.03
CA GLY A 114 10.19 3.72 11.82
C GLY A 114 11.68 3.50 11.53
N ASP A 115 12.20 2.31 11.82
CA ASP A 115 13.61 1.98 11.59
C ASP A 115 13.83 1.42 10.20
N LYS A 116 14.81 1.96 9.47
CA LYS A 116 15.16 1.48 8.13
C LYS A 116 15.81 0.10 8.24
N VAL A 117 15.15 -0.92 7.69
CA VAL A 117 15.62 -2.30 7.73
C VAL A 117 16.47 -2.62 6.52
N THR A 118 15.97 -2.33 5.32
CA THR A 118 16.66 -2.70 4.08
C THR A 118 16.26 -1.85 2.89
N LEU A 119 17.10 -1.89 1.85
CA LEU A 119 16.83 -1.38 0.53
C LEU A 119 16.57 -2.55 -0.41
N VAL A 120 15.36 -2.65 -0.93
CA VAL A 120 15.02 -3.64 -1.96
C VAL A 120 15.44 -3.12 -3.32
N GLN A 121 16.23 -3.91 -4.03
CA GLN A 121 16.50 -3.73 -5.45
C GLN A 121 16.08 -5.01 -6.16
N GLY A 122 15.14 -4.96 -7.09
CA GLY A 122 14.57 -6.17 -7.70
C GLY A 122 13.33 -5.87 -8.54
N ASP A 123 12.51 -6.89 -8.77
CA ASP A 123 11.21 -6.70 -9.40
C ASP A 123 10.22 -6.01 -8.45
N GLY A 124 10.31 -6.29 -7.14
CA GLY A 124 9.42 -5.70 -6.13
C GLY A 124 9.54 -6.34 -4.75
N VAL A 125 8.55 -6.04 -3.90
CA VAL A 125 8.37 -6.64 -2.57
C VAL A 125 6.89 -6.90 -2.32
N ILE A 126 6.61 -8.01 -1.65
CA ILE A 126 5.27 -8.44 -1.25
C ILE A 126 5.16 -8.34 0.27
N LEU A 127 4.10 -7.70 0.76
CA LEU A 127 3.63 -7.80 2.14
C LEU A 127 2.35 -8.62 2.16
N ALA A 128 2.40 -9.83 2.71
CA ALA A 128 1.28 -10.76 2.71
C ALA A 128 0.78 -11.07 4.13
N THR A 129 -0.51 -11.36 4.24
CA THR A 129 -1.07 -12.01 5.44
C THR A 129 -0.71 -13.50 5.43
N PRO A 130 -0.93 -14.22 6.54
CA PRO A 130 -0.86 -15.68 6.56
C PRO A 130 -1.81 -16.33 5.55
N THR A 131 -2.94 -15.67 5.24
CA THR A 131 -3.86 -16.12 4.18
C THR A 131 -3.24 -15.95 2.78
N GLY A 132 -2.55 -14.84 2.52
CA GLY A 132 -1.80 -14.62 1.29
C GLY A 132 -0.49 -15.40 1.17
N SER A 133 -0.08 -16.12 2.22
CA SER A 133 1.14 -16.94 2.20
C SER A 133 1.12 -18.04 1.14
N THR A 134 -0.07 -18.51 0.75
CA THR A 134 -0.29 -19.50 -0.32
C THR A 134 -0.60 -18.88 -1.69
N ALA A 135 -0.60 -17.55 -1.78
CA ALA A 135 -0.85 -16.78 -3.00
C ALA A 135 0.48 -16.36 -3.64
N TYR A 136 0.63 -15.10 -4.05
CA TYR A 136 1.83 -14.68 -4.79
C TYR A 136 3.11 -14.78 -3.96
N SER A 137 3.02 -14.62 -2.64
CA SER A 137 4.13 -14.82 -1.71
C SER A 137 4.77 -16.21 -1.87
N LEU A 138 3.98 -17.27 -2.05
CA LEU A 138 4.48 -18.62 -2.26
C LEU A 138 5.29 -18.73 -3.56
N SER A 139 4.77 -18.15 -4.65
CA SER A 139 5.46 -18.16 -5.95
C SER A 139 6.76 -17.37 -5.94
N ALA A 140 6.86 -16.33 -5.11
CA ALA A 140 8.08 -15.55 -4.91
C ALA A 140 9.09 -16.21 -3.94
N GLY A 141 8.82 -17.42 -3.46
CA GLY A 141 9.70 -18.17 -2.56
C GLY A 141 9.43 -17.99 -1.06
N GLY A 142 8.31 -17.36 -0.70
CA GLY A 142 7.80 -17.27 0.67
C GLY A 142 7.34 -18.63 1.22
N SER A 143 7.21 -18.73 2.54
CA SER A 143 6.75 -19.94 3.23
C SER A 143 5.23 -19.98 3.35
N MET A 144 4.64 -21.18 3.33
CA MET A 144 3.23 -21.36 3.71
C MET A 144 3.06 -21.17 5.21
N VAL A 145 2.10 -20.35 5.61
CA VAL A 145 1.84 -20.01 7.02
C VAL A 145 0.38 -20.30 7.34
N HIS A 146 0.14 -20.95 8.47
CA HIS A 146 -1.22 -21.26 8.92
C HIS A 146 -2.01 -19.96 9.20
N PRO A 147 -3.29 -19.84 8.80
CA PRO A 147 -4.08 -18.62 8.97
C PRO A 147 -4.22 -18.10 10.40
N GLY A 148 -4.03 -18.96 11.40
CA GLY A 148 -4.07 -18.61 12.83
C GLY A 148 -2.76 -18.04 13.40
N VAL A 149 -1.68 -17.99 12.62
CA VAL A 149 -0.43 -17.33 13.04
C VAL A 149 -0.61 -15.82 12.92
N ALA A 150 -0.35 -15.09 13.99
CA ALA A 150 -0.36 -13.63 13.98
C ALA A 150 0.97 -13.10 13.42
N GLY A 151 1.01 -12.71 12.15
CA GLY A 151 2.21 -12.15 11.54
C GLY A 151 2.02 -11.63 10.13
N ILE A 152 2.95 -10.79 9.69
CA ILE A 152 3.01 -10.23 8.35
C ILE A 152 4.21 -10.85 7.63
N LEU A 153 3.99 -11.38 6.44
CA LEU A 153 5.07 -11.95 5.63
C LEU A 153 5.65 -10.86 4.73
N LEU A 154 6.97 -10.70 4.75
CA LEU A 154 7.72 -9.88 3.83
C LEU A 154 8.48 -10.80 2.87
N THR A 155 8.12 -10.77 1.60
CA THR A 155 8.73 -11.63 0.57
C THR A 155 9.25 -10.76 -0.58
N PRO A 156 10.57 -10.71 -0.83
CA PRO A 156 11.11 -9.99 -1.98
C PRO A 156 10.78 -10.71 -3.30
N VAL A 157 10.56 -9.96 -4.39
CA VAL A 157 10.33 -10.50 -5.73
C VAL A 157 11.59 -10.30 -6.57
N SER A 158 12.22 -11.41 -6.96
CA SER A 158 13.48 -11.43 -7.74
C SER A 158 14.51 -10.41 -7.23
N PRO A 159 14.91 -10.43 -5.93
CA PRO A 159 15.83 -9.45 -5.39
C PRO A 159 17.21 -9.59 -6.04
N HIS A 160 17.80 -8.46 -6.39
CA HIS A 160 19.20 -8.33 -6.78
C HIS A 160 20.11 -8.33 -5.54
N SER A 161 19.92 -9.33 -4.68
CA SER A 161 20.70 -9.60 -3.47
C SER A 161 20.64 -11.09 -3.16
N LEU A 162 21.80 -11.71 -2.95
CA LEU A 162 21.90 -13.15 -2.66
C LEU A 162 21.46 -13.52 -1.24
N SER A 163 21.29 -12.53 -0.36
CA SER A 163 21.02 -12.72 1.06
C SER A 163 19.65 -12.20 1.50
N PHE A 164 18.85 -11.63 0.58
CA PHE A 164 17.52 -11.15 0.94
C PHE A 164 16.51 -12.30 0.93
N ARG A 165 16.24 -12.85 2.11
CA ARG A 165 15.30 -13.95 2.31
C ARG A 165 13.94 -13.43 2.78
N PRO A 166 12.85 -14.18 2.52
CA PRO A 166 11.56 -13.90 3.12
C PRO A 166 11.64 -13.87 4.65
N ALA A 167 10.88 -12.97 5.27
CA ALA A 167 10.83 -12.79 6.71
C ALA A 167 9.38 -12.78 7.20
N VAL A 168 9.17 -13.20 8.44
CA VAL A 168 7.88 -13.07 9.14
C VAL A 168 8.07 -12.03 10.24
N LEU A 169 7.23 -11.00 10.20
CA LEU A 169 7.21 -9.89 11.13
C LEU A 169 5.98 -10.02 12.05
N PRO A 170 6.02 -9.45 13.27
CA PRO A 170 4.85 -9.37 14.14
C PRO A 170 3.66 -8.69 13.47
N ASP A 171 2.44 -9.08 13.81
CA ASP A 171 1.20 -8.47 13.31
C ASP A 171 0.96 -7.03 13.80
N SER A 172 1.65 -6.65 14.88
CA SER A 172 1.69 -5.29 15.42
C SER A 172 2.65 -4.35 14.67
N ALA A 173 3.52 -4.88 13.81
CA ALA A 173 4.55 -4.09 13.14
C ALA A 173 3.96 -3.13 12.09
N VAL A 174 4.46 -1.89 12.08
CA VAL A 174 4.10 -0.89 11.07
C VAL A 174 5.18 -0.85 10.00
N ILE A 175 4.87 -1.42 8.83
CA ILE A 175 5.79 -1.49 7.70
C ILE A 175 5.56 -0.28 6.79
N THR A 176 6.61 0.49 6.54
CA THR A 176 6.61 1.62 5.63
C THR A 176 7.50 1.33 4.43
N ILE A 177 6.92 1.44 3.22
CA ILE A 177 7.65 1.30 1.95
C ILE A 177 7.64 2.65 1.26
N CYS A 178 8.83 3.16 0.92
CA CYS A 178 9.01 4.43 0.21
C CYS A 178 9.85 4.23 -1.04
N VAL A 179 9.56 5.02 -2.08
CA VAL A 179 10.41 5.08 -3.28
C VAL A 179 11.45 6.16 -3.04
N PRO A 180 12.74 5.82 -2.83
CA PRO A 180 13.75 6.82 -2.54
C PRO A 180 13.93 7.77 -3.73
N LEU A 181 14.30 9.02 -3.45
CA LEU A 181 14.61 10.03 -4.49
C LEU A 181 15.78 9.62 -5.41
N THR A 182 16.59 8.65 -4.97
CA THR A 182 17.69 8.07 -5.77
C THR A 182 17.23 6.94 -6.71
N ALA A 183 15.93 6.62 -6.74
CA ALA A 183 15.36 5.68 -7.72
C ALA A 183 15.36 6.31 -9.12
N ARG A 184 15.31 5.46 -10.16
CA ARG A 184 15.28 5.94 -11.55
C ARG A 184 13.86 6.21 -12.07
N HIS A 185 12.87 5.57 -11.46
CA HIS A 185 11.48 5.60 -11.87
C HIS A 185 10.58 5.32 -10.66
N GLY A 186 9.29 5.62 -10.82
CA GLY A 186 8.25 5.25 -9.84
C GLY A 186 7.98 3.75 -9.83
N VAL A 187 7.06 3.31 -8.98
CA VAL A 187 6.69 1.89 -8.86
C VAL A 187 5.18 1.75 -8.84
N ALA A 188 4.66 0.60 -9.25
CA ALA A 188 3.25 0.28 -9.16
C ALA A 188 2.92 -0.32 -7.78
N LEU A 189 1.72 -0.01 -7.29
CA LEU A 189 1.09 -0.60 -6.11
C LEU A 189 -0.10 -1.44 -6.57
N SER A 190 -0.10 -2.72 -6.19
CA SER A 190 -1.22 -3.63 -6.40
C SER A 190 -1.66 -4.22 -5.05
N ILE A 191 -2.97 -4.37 -4.86
CA ILE A 191 -3.57 -4.92 -3.64
C ILE A 191 -4.51 -6.04 -4.04
N ASP A 192 -4.33 -7.24 -3.47
CA ASP A 192 -5.10 -8.45 -3.80
C ASP A 192 -5.20 -8.69 -5.33
N GLY A 193 -4.08 -8.47 -6.04
CA GLY A 193 -3.97 -8.63 -7.49
C GLY A 193 -4.59 -7.51 -8.34
N LYS A 194 -5.09 -6.43 -7.74
CA LYS A 194 -5.64 -5.26 -8.46
C LYS A 194 -4.66 -4.11 -8.44
N ASP A 195 -4.40 -3.50 -9.60
CA ASP A 195 -3.56 -2.31 -9.70
C ASP A 195 -4.28 -1.08 -9.13
N ILE A 196 -3.67 -0.44 -8.13
CA ILE A 196 -4.27 0.67 -7.39
C ILE A 196 -3.68 2.00 -7.82
N ALA A 197 -2.35 2.09 -7.94
CA ALA A 197 -1.68 3.35 -8.19
C ALA A 197 -0.26 3.19 -8.74
N GLN A 198 0.21 4.21 -9.44
CA GLN A 198 1.62 4.46 -9.67
C GLN A 198 2.15 5.42 -8.59
N LEU A 199 3.17 4.98 -7.86
CA LEU A 199 3.88 5.73 -6.83
C LEU A 199 5.04 6.48 -7.48
N LYS A 200 5.12 7.78 -7.21
CA LYS A 200 6.26 8.62 -7.59
C LYS A 200 7.38 8.46 -6.57
N LEU A 201 8.54 9.03 -6.89
CA LEU A 201 9.67 9.12 -5.97
C LEU A 201 9.33 10.10 -4.84
N GLY A 202 9.76 9.78 -3.61
CA GLY A 202 9.41 10.50 -2.38
C GLY A 202 8.10 10.02 -1.77
#